data_AF-A0AAD8HMX5-F1
#
_entry.id   AF-A0AAD8HMX5-F1
#
_cell.length_a   1.000
_cell.length_b   1.000
_cell.length_c   1.000
_cell.angle_alpha   90.00
_cell.angle_beta   90.00
_cell.angle_gamma   90.00
#
_symmetry.space_group_name_H-M   'P 1'
#
loop_
_entity.id
_entity.type
_entity.pdbx_description
1 polymer ?
#
loop_
_entity_poly.entity_id
_entity_poly.type
_entity_poly.pdbx_seq_one_letter_code
_entity_poly.pdbx_strand_id
1 'polypeptide(L)'
;MSVLQEDDDSIEIRDVWNDNLEQEFALIREIVDDYPYIAMDTEFPGVVLRPLANFKYIHDFNYQTLKDNVDMLKLIQLGLTFSDKDGNLPTCGTNRHCVWQFNFREFNVSEDIFAYDSIELLRQSGIDFKKNIEMGIDANRFGELLMSSGIVLNNNVQWVTFHSTYDFGYLLKLLTCRDLPEMQAGFFELINMYFPVVYDIKHMMRFCNGLHGGLNKLAEILEVKRYGVCHQAGSDSLLTSSAFKKLKDDYFNSSAEKYAGVLYGLGLENGPETK
;
A
#
# COMPACT_ATOMS: atom_id res chain seq x y z
N MET A 1 27.41 25.87 -20.03
CA MET A 1 26.08 25.31 -20.29
C MET A 1 25.71 24.51 -19.05
N SER A 2 24.84 25.05 -18.22
CA SER A 2 24.35 24.39 -17.00
C SER A 2 23.40 23.28 -17.41
N VAL A 3 23.72 22.04 -17.05
CA VAL A 3 22.79 20.93 -17.10
C VAL A 3 21.80 21.17 -15.96
N LEU A 4 20.55 21.44 -16.32
CA LEU A 4 19.47 21.74 -15.39
C LEU A 4 19.21 20.52 -14.50
N GLN A 5 19.36 20.75 -13.20
CA GLN A 5 18.87 19.92 -12.11
C GLN A 5 17.38 20.22 -11.96
N GLU A 6 16.57 19.81 -12.93
CA GLU A 6 15.12 20.00 -12.95
C GLU A 6 14.49 18.60 -12.98
N ASP A 7 14.06 18.08 -11.83
CA ASP A 7 12.96 17.09 -11.75
C ASP A 7 12.67 16.56 -10.34
N ASP A 8 13.55 16.76 -9.35
CA ASP A 8 13.31 16.27 -7.97
C ASP A 8 12.43 17.23 -7.14
N ASP A 9 12.33 18.50 -7.54
CA ASP A 9 11.52 19.51 -6.86
C ASP A 9 10.03 19.47 -7.24
N SER A 10 9.63 18.67 -8.24
CA SER A 10 8.25 18.63 -8.75
C SER A 10 7.31 17.78 -7.89
N ILE A 11 7.84 16.87 -7.09
CA ILE A 11 7.07 15.97 -6.22
C ILE A 11 7.42 16.25 -4.76
N GLU A 12 6.40 16.32 -3.92
CA GLU A 12 6.49 16.46 -2.48
C GLU A 12 5.88 15.21 -1.81
N ILE A 13 6.71 14.45 -1.10
CA ILE A 13 6.24 13.43 -0.16
C ILE A 13 5.93 14.14 1.16
N ARG A 14 4.63 14.23 1.47
CA ARG A 14 4.07 14.90 2.63
C ARG A 14 4.09 13.95 3.81
N ASP A 15 5.06 14.14 4.70
CA ASP A 15 5.10 13.41 5.96
C ASP A 15 3.94 13.83 6.87
N VAL A 16 3.07 12.87 7.16
CA VAL A 16 1.90 13.05 8.03
C VAL A 16 2.23 12.49 9.41
N TRP A 17 2.03 13.34 10.40
CA TRP A 17 2.20 13.12 11.84
C TRP A 17 0.91 13.51 12.55
N ASN A 18 0.87 13.37 13.87
CA ASN A 18 -0.37 13.63 14.62
C ASN A 18 -0.85 15.10 14.55
N ASP A 19 0.05 16.06 14.37
CA ASP A 19 -0.25 17.50 14.38
C ASP A 19 -0.85 18.01 13.05
N ASN A 20 -0.52 17.38 11.92
CA ASN A 20 -1.05 17.74 10.60
C ASN A 20 -2.06 16.74 10.02
N LEU A 21 -2.34 15.61 10.70
CA LEU A 21 -3.23 14.55 10.21
C LEU A 21 -4.58 15.05 9.66
N GLU A 22 -5.28 15.92 10.39
CA GLU A 22 -6.60 16.41 9.96
C GLU A 22 -6.52 17.34 8.75
N GLN A 23 -5.44 18.12 8.66
CA GLN A 23 -5.20 19.04 7.55
C GLN A 23 -4.95 18.24 6.27
N GLU A 24 -4.14 17.20 6.35
CA GLU A 24 -3.84 16.33 5.20
C GLU A 24 -5.07 15.53 4.77
N PHE A 25 -5.90 15.04 5.72
CA PHE A 25 -7.18 14.41 5.37
C PHE A 25 -8.21 15.39 4.78
N ALA A 26 -8.14 16.70 5.08
CA ALA A 26 -8.96 17.69 4.40
C ALA A 26 -8.58 17.78 2.91
N LEU A 27 -7.28 17.84 2.60
CA LEU A 27 -6.80 17.85 1.21
C LEU A 27 -7.19 16.58 0.46
N ILE A 28 -7.02 15.41 1.08
CA ILE A 28 -7.39 14.12 0.50
C ILE A 28 -8.88 14.08 0.13
N ARG A 29 -9.76 14.58 1.01
CA ARG A 29 -11.20 14.64 0.74
C ARG A 29 -11.56 15.55 -0.43
N GLU A 30 -10.76 16.58 -0.69
CA GLU A 30 -10.97 17.48 -1.83
C GLU A 30 -10.57 16.85 -3.16
N ILE A 31 -9.59 15.94 -3.17
CA ILE A 31 -9.00 15.42 -4.42
C ILE A 31 -9.51 14.02 -4.81
N VAL A 32 -10.09 13.24 -3.90
CA VAL A 32 -10.34 11.80 -4.13
C VAL A 32 -11.27 11.53 -5.31
N ASP A 33 -12.21 12.42 -5.61
CA ASP A 33 -13.12 12.30 -6.74
C ASP A 33 -12.44 12.56 -8.10
N ASP A 34 -11.46 13.47 -8.13
CA ASP A 34 -10.71 13.83 -9.34
C ASP A 34 -9.53 12.87 -9.59
N TYR A 35 -8.97 12.30 -8.53
CA TYR A 35 -7.80 11.40 -8.54
C TYR A 35 -8.14 10.03 -7.92
N PRO A 36 -9.02 9.22 -8.55
CA PRO A 36 -9.60 8.03 -7.94
C PRO A 36 -8.70 6.80 -7.93
N TYR A 37 -7.52 6.84 -8.55
CA TYR A 37 -6.53 5.75 -8.48
C TYR A 37 -5.63 5.95 -7.26
N ILE A 38 -5.72 5.04 -6.30
CA ILE A 38 -4.97 5.12 -5.03
C ILE A 38 -3.97 3.99 -5.00
N ALA A 39 -2.70 4.33 -5.24
CA ALA A 39 -1.61 3.40 -5.03
C ALA A 39 -1.18 3.39 -3.57
N MET A 40 -0.88 2.21 -3.05
CA MET A 40 -0.63 2.02 -1.63
C MET A 40 0.48 1.00 -1.37
N ASP A 41 1.25 1.26 -0.31
CA ASP A 41 2.28 0.40 0.25
C ASP A 41 2.37 0.62 1.77
N THR A 42 2.86 -0.37 2.53
CA THR A 42 3.03 -0.26 3.98
C THR A 42 4.39 -0.74 4.47
N GLU A 43 4.86 -0.12 5.56
CA GLU A 43 6.02 -0.61 6.29
C GLU A 43 5.61 -1.13 7.67
N PHE A 44 6.10 -2.31 8.02
CA PHE A 44 5.75 -3.03 9.25
C PHE A 44 6.93 -3.90 9.71
N PRO A 45 6.94 -4.40 10.96
CA PRO A 45 8.12 -5.02 11.57
C PRO A 45 8.38 -6.46 11.10
N GLY A 46 8.04 -6.78 9.85
CA GLY A 46 8.30 -8.06 9.20
C GLY A 46 7.35 -9.19 9.61
N VAL A 47 7.87 -10.42 9.52
CA VAL A 47 7.12 -11.66 9.80
C VAL A 47 7.91 -12.48 10.82
N VAL A 48 7.31 -12.73 11.98
CA VAL A 48 7.93 -13.42 13.11
C VAL A 48 7.22 -14.71 13.49
N LEU A 49 5.94 -14.85 13.15
CA LEU A 49 5.16 -16.07 13.37
C LEU A 49 5.09 -16.89 12.09
N ARG A 50 5.20 -18.22 12.25
CA ARG A 50 4.90 -19.19 11.21
C ARG A 50 4.03 -20.30 11.80
N PRO A 51 2.84 -20.56 11.24
CA PRO A 51 1.99 -21.65 11.71
C PRO A 51 2.71 -23.00 11.63
N LEU A 52 2.58 -23.82 12.67
CA LEU A 52 3.11 -25.19 12.71
C LEU A 52 2.11 -26.24 12.18
N ALA A 53 0.87 -25.84 11.92
CA ALA A 53 -0.18 -26.74 11.44
C ALA A 53 0.09 -27.22 10.00
N ASN A 54 -0.41 -28.41 9.67
CA ASN A 54 -0.37 -28.93 8.31
C ASN A 54 -1.57 -28.39 7.52
N PHE A 55 -1.31 -27.54 6.55
CA PHE A 55 -2.34 -27.00 5.67
C PHE A 55 -2.47 -27.84 4.41
N LYS A 56 -3.71 -28.06 3.97
CA LYS A 56 -3.99 -28.76 2.72
C LYS A 56 -3.61 -27.92 1.50
N TYR A 57 -3.79 -26.61 1.60
CA TYR A 57 -3.52 -25.66 0.53
C TYR A 57 -2.57 -24.55 0.99
N ILE A 58 -1.69 -24.12 0.08
CA ILE A 58 -0.71 -23.07 0.38
C ILE A 58 -1.35 -21.71 0.69
N HIS A 59 -2.49 -21.39 0.07
CA HIS A 59 -3.21 -20.14 0.35
C HIS A 59 -3.77 -20.10 1.78
N ASP A 60 -4.15 -21.25 2.36
CA ASP A 60 -4.60 -21.30 3.76
C ASP A 60 -3.42 -21.08 4.72
N PHE A 61 -2.26 -21.68 4.41
CA PHE A 61 -1.03 -21.42 5.15
C PHE A 61 -0.62 -19.95 5.08
N ASN A 62 -0.67 -19.36 3.88
CA ASN A 62 -0.34 -17.96 3.66
C ASN A 62 -1.30 -17.04 4.43
N TYR A 63 -2.61 -17.33 4.38
CA TYR A 63 -3.60 -16.55 5.11
C TYR A 63 -3.40 -16.63 6.62
N GLN A 64 -3.17 -17.83 7.17
CA GLN A 64 -2.91 -17.97 8.61
C GLN A 64 -1.63 -17.24 9.02
N THR A 65 -0.57 -17.34 8.21
CA THR A 65 0.68 -16.61 8.46
C THR A 65 0.46 -15.10 8.44
N LEU A 66 -0.32 -14.60 7.47
CA LEU A 66 -0.73 -13.20 7.41
C LEU A 66 -1.48 -12.79 8.68
N LYS A 67 -2.57 -13.50 9.02
CA LYS A 67 -3.43 -13.24 10.16
C LYS A 67 -2.64 -13.13 11.46
N ASP A 68 -1.88 -14.17 11.79
CA ASP A 68 -1.13 -14.26 13.04
C ASP A 68 -0.15 -13.09 13.20
N ASN A 69 0.52 -12.71 12.12
CA ASN A 69 1.49 -11.62 12.16
C ASN A 69 0.81 -10.24 12.18
N VAL A 70 -0.23 -10.00 11.38
CA VAL A 70 -0.93 -8.71 11.37
C VAL A 70 -1.65 -8.47 12.70
N ASP A 71 -2.27 -9.48 13.29
CA ASP A 71 -2.96 -9.36 14.58
C ASP A 71 -1.97 -9.03 15.70
N MET A 72 -0.78 -9.64 15.69
CA MET A 72 0.24 -9.43 16.73
C MET A 72 1.07 -8.16 16.54
N LEU A 73 1.44 -7.83 15.30
CA LEU A 73 2.37 -6.76 14.99
C LEU A 73 1.65 -5.43 14.75
N LYS A 74 2.43 -4.35 14.70
CA LYS A 74 1.93 -2.98 14.60
C LYS A 74 2.48 -2.31 13.35
N LEU A 75 1.62 -1.61 12.64
CA LEU A 75 1.96 -0.84 11.46
C LEU A 75 2.92 0.31 11.81
N ILE A 76 3.90 0.59 10.95
CA ILE A 76 4.89 1.66 11.16
C ILE A 76 4.62 2.83 10.21
N GLN A 77 4.41 2.54 8.92
CA GLN A 77 4.05 3.55 7.92
C GLN A 77 3.02 3.04 6.92
N LEU A 78 2.28 3.99 6.33
CA LEU A 78 1.41 3.79 5.18
C LEU A 78 1.69 4.89 4.16
N GLY A 79 1.83 4.51 2.89
CA GLY A 79 1.97 5.44 1.78
C GLY A 79 0.73 5.43 0.93
N LEU A 80 0.23 6.61 0.57
CA LEU A 80 -0.87 6.76 -0.38
C LEU A 80 -0.48 7.74 -1.47
N THR A 81 -0.53 7.27 -2.72
CA THR A 81 -0.35 8.10 -3.92
C THR A 81 -1.67 8.13 -4.69
N PHE A 82 -2.19 9.33 -4.92
CA PHE A 82 -3.42 9.55 -5.68
C PHE A 82 -3.07 9.92 -7.12
N SER A 83 -3.82 9.38 -8.07
CA SER A 83 -3.65 9.72 -9.49
C SER A 83 -4.99 9.70 -10.24
N ASP A 84 -5.05 10.47 -11.32
CA ASP A 84 -6.14 10.33 -12.28
C ASP A 84 -5.91 9.11 -13.19
N LYS A 85 -6.85 8.86 -14.11
CA LYS A 85 -6.76 7.74 -15.08
C LYS A 85 -5.53 7.80 -16.00
N ASP A 86 -4.97 8.99 -16.19
CA ASP A 86 -3.85 9.26 -17.07
C ASP A 86 -2.51 9.24 -16.29
N GLY A 87 -2.56 9.00 -14.97
CA GLY A 87 -1.40 8.92 -14.09
C GLY A 87 -0.93 10.28 -13.56
N ASN A 88 -1.70 11.36 -13.74
CA ASN A 88 -1.34 12.66 -13.21
C ASN A 88 -1.60 12.72 -11.70
N LEU A 89 -0.68 13.36 -10.96
CA LEU A 89 -0.75 13.49 -9.51
C LEU A 89 -1.40 14.83 -9.10
N PRO A 90 -2.14 14.88 -7.98
CA PRO A 90 -2.71 16.12 -7.46
C PRO A 90 -1.62 17.07 -6.98
N THR A 91 -1.86 18.39 -7.03
CA THR A 91 -0.92 19.38 -6.50
C THR A 91 -1.32 19.98 -5.14
N CYS A 92 -2.50 19.60 -4.63
CA CYS A 92 -3.06 20.04 -3.35
C CYS A 92 -2.98 21.56 -3.10
N GLY A 93 -3.27 22.35 -4.13
CA GLY A 93 -3.21 23.82 -4.05
C GLY A 93 -1.80 24.40 -4.04
N THR A 94 -0.78 23.61 -4.33
CA THR A 94 0.62 24.02 -4.48
C THR A 94 1.10 23.90 -5.94
N ASN A 95 2.38 24.21 -6.18
CA ASN A 95 3.03 24.02 -7.49
C ASN A 95 3.74 22.65 -7.60
N ARG A 96 3.63 21.79 -6.57
CA ARG A 96 4.27 20.47 -6.50
C ARG A 96 3.21 19.40 -6.43
N HIS A 97 3.47 18.25 -7.04
CA HIS A 97 2.64 17.08 -6.91
C HIS A 97 2.77 16.47 -5.50
N CYS A 98 1.69 15.94 -4.96
CA CYS A 98 1.65 15.48 -3.57
C CYS A 98 1.49 13.96 -3.48
N VAL A 99 2.26 13.37 -2.56
CA VAL A 99 2.17 11.98 -2.12
C VAL A 99 2.13 11.97 -0.60
N TRP A 100 1.35 11.10 0.03
CA TRP A 100 1.23 11.07 1.49
C TRP A 100 2.01 9.91 2.09
N GLN A 101 2.71 10.20 3.18
CA GLN A 101 3.40 9.22 4.01
C GLN A 101 2.95 9.37 5.45
N PHE A 102 2.11 8.45 5.91
CA PHE A 102 1.59 8.44 7.27
C PHE A 102 2.53 7.67 8.20
N ASN A 103 2.90 8.30 9.31
CA ASN A 103 3.83 7.74 10.30
C ASN A 103 3.08 7.41 11.60
N PHE A 104 3.03 6.13 11.99
CA PHE A 104 2.24 5.66 13.14
C PHE A 104 3.04 5.61 14.44
N ARG A 105 2.37 5.76 15.59
CA ARG A 105 3.02 5.80 16.92
C ARG A 105 3.05 4.47 17.64
N GLU A 106 2.24 3.51 17.20
CA GLU A 106 1.91 2.32 17.99
C GLU A 106 3.11 1.39 18.20
N PHE A 107 4.01 1.33 17.22
CA PHE A 107 5.19 0.47 17.26
C PHE A 107 6.32 1.08 18.11
N ASN A 108 6.72 0.34 19.13
CA ASN A 108 7.82 0.65 20.03
C ASN A 108 8.86 -0.47 20.00
N VAL A 109 10.02 -0.18 19.41
CA VAL A 109 11.18 -1.09 19.34
C VAL A 109 11.60 -1.68 20.69
N SER A 110 11.36 -0.99 21.80
CA SER A 110 11.79 -1.45 23.12
C SER A 110 10.83 -2.46 23.77
N GLU A 111 9.60 -2.54 23.28
CA GLU A 111 8.51 -3.29 23.91
C GLU A 111 7.89 -4.33 22.97
N ASP A 112 7.82 -4.03 21.67
CA ASP A 112 7.12 -4.84 20.68
C ASP A 112 8.00 -5.92 20.08
N ILE A 113 7.34 -6.98 19.58
CA ILE A 113 7.98 -8.05 18.84
C ILE A 113 8.21 -7.56 17.39
N PHE A 114 9.37 -7.91 16.82
CA PHE A 114 9.71 -7.58 15.44
C PHE A 114 10.73 -8.55 14.86
N ALA A 115 10.82 -8.61 13.53
CA ALA A 115 11.92 -9.23 12.83
C ALA A 115 13.12 -8.27 12.80
N TYR A 116 14.26 -8.71 13.34
CA TYR A 116 15.46 -7.88 13.47
C TYR A 116 15.90 -7.27 12.12
N ASP A 117 15.98 -8.11 11.08
CA ASP A 117 16.41 -7.69 9.74
C ASP A 117 15.47 -6.61 9.15
N SER A 118 14.16 -6.70 9.43
CA SER A 118 13.18 -5.69 8.98
C SER A 118 13.40 -4.35 9.68
N ILE A 119 13.63 -4.33 10.99
CA ILE A 119 13.88 -3.06 11.71
C ILE A 119 15.21 -2.45 11.30
N GLU A 120 16.27 -3.25 11.11
CA GLU A 120 17.55 -2.73 10.63
C GLU A 120 17.44 -2.14 9.22
N LEU A 121 16.69 -2.80 8.32
CA LEU A 121 16.42 -2.27 6.99
C LEU A 121 15.67 -0.92 7.06
N LEU A 122 14.62 -0.83 7.88
CA LEU A 122 13.84 0.41 8.04
C LEU A 122 14.68 1.54 8.66
N ARG A 123 15.55 1.24 9.63
CA ARG A 123 16.51 2.24 10.17
C ARG A 123 17.45 2.74 9.09
N GLN A 124 18.02 1.84 8.30
CA GLN A 124 18.93 2.20 7.20
C GLN A 124 18.20 3.01 6.11
N SER A 125 16.89 2.80 5.97
CA SER A 125 16.00 3.52 5.06
C SER A 125 15.50 4.85 5.65
N GLY A 126 15.91 5.21 6.86
CA GLY A 126 15.67 6.54 7.45
C GLY A 126 14.47 6.64 8.38
N ILE A 127 13.86 5.52 8.80
CA ILE A 127 12.77 5.53 9.79
C ILE A 127 13.32 5.91 11.17
N ASP A 128 12.82 7.03 11.71
CA ASP A 128 13.10 7.47 13.08
C ASP A 128 12.03 6.95 14.05
N PHE A 129 12.26 5.75 14.56
CA PHE A 129 11.38 5.10 15.53
C PHE A 129 11.13 5.91 16.81
N LYS A 130 12.07 6.78 17.21
CA LYS A 130 11.84 7.64 18.37
C LYS A 130 10.82 8.73 18.01
N LYS A 131 10.96 9.34 16.84
CA LYS A 131 10.00 10.31 16.31
C LYS A 131 8.61 9.69 16.11
N ASN A 132 8.52 8.44 15.65
CA ASN A 132 7.26 7.70 15.59
C ASN A 132 6.53 7.69 16.94
N ILE A 133 7.20 7.35 18.03
CA ILE A 133 6.58 7.31 19.37
C ILE A 133 6.15 8.72 19.82
N GLU A 134 6.99 9.73 19.58
CA GLU A 134 6.78 11.09 20.09
C GLU A 134 5.72 11.88 19.30
N MET A 135 5.66 11.68 17.98
CA MET A 135 4.88 12.51 17.05
C MET A 135 3.92 11.72 16.15
N GLY A 136 4.01 10.39 16.16
CA GLY A 136 3.25 9.53 15.26
C GLY A 136 1.74 9.65 15.42
N ILE A 137 1.05 9.34 14.34
CA ILE A 137 -0.40 9.29 14.25
C ILE A 137 -0.96 8.23 15.21
N ASP A 138 -2.10 8.52 15.83
CA ASP A 138 -2.90 7.49 16.52
C ASP A 138 -3.66 6.69 15.45
N ALA A 139 -3.46 5.38 15.43
CA ALA A 139 -4.05 4.46 14.48
C ALA A 139 -5.58 4.49 14.49
N ASN A 140 -6.22 4.68 15.65
CA ASN A 140 -7.69 4.77 15.72
C ASN A 140 -8.19 6.08 15.13
N ARG A 141 -7.51 7.19 15.42
CA ARG A 141 -7.84 8.50 14.82
C ARG A 141 -7.66 8.47 13.31
N PHE A 142 -6.60 7.84 12.82
CA PHE A 142 -6.41 7.60 11.39
C PHE A 142 -7.56 6.79 10.80
N GLY A 143 -7.95 5.68 11.44
CA GLY A 143 -9.06 4.83 10.98
C GLY A 143 -10.39 5.58 10.89
N GLU A 144 -10.69 6.44 11.87
CA GLU A 144 -11.89 7.30 11.86
C GLU A 144 -11.91 8.26 10.67
N LEU A 145 -10.79 8.94 10.40
CA LEU A 145 -10.68 9.88 9.29
C LEU A 145 -10.73 9.15 7.95
N LEU A 146 -10.05 8.00 7.84
CA LEU A 146 -10.06 7.17 6.63
C LEU A 146 -11.48 6.70 6.30
N MET A 147 -12.24 6.25 7.30
CA MET A 147 -13.63 5.77 7.12
C MET A 147 -14.55 6.83 6.50
N SER A 148 -14.32 8.12 6.82
CA SER A 148 -15.16 9.24 6.36
C SER A 148 -14.52 10.06 5.23
N SER A 149 -13.43 9.57 4.64
CA SER A 149 -12.64 10.29 3.64
C SER A 149 -13.14 10.15 2.20
N GLY A 150 -13.98 9.15 1.91
CA GLY A 150 -14.36 8.77 0.55
C GLY A 150 -13.38 7.81 -0.15
N ILE A 151 -12.27 7.44 0.50
CA ILE A 151 -11.25 6.51 -0.04
C ILE A 151 -11.69 5.03 0.04
N VAL A 152 -12.40 4.67 1.11
CA VAL A 152 -12.90 3.30 1.36
C VAL A 152 -14.41 3.25 1.20
N LEU A 153 -14.97 2.06 0.99
CA LEU A 153 -16.40 1.84 0.76
C LEU A 153 -16.93 2.63 -0.46
N ASN A 154 -16.05 2.93 -1.42
CA ASN A 154 -16.34 3.74 -2.59
C ASN A 154 -16.04 2.96 -3.88
N ASN A 155 -17.07 2.72 -4.69
CA ASN A 155 -16.95 1.97 -5.95
C ASN A 155 -16.24 2.76 -7.07
N ASN A 156 -16.05 4.07 -6.89
CA ASN A 156 -15.35 4.90 -7.88
C ASN A 156 -13.82 4.83 -7.70
N VAL A 157 -13.36 4.43 -6.50
CA VAL A 157 -11.94 4.34 -6.17
C VAL A 157 -11.34 3.03 -6.66
N GLN A 158 -10.13 3.10 -7.20
CA GLN A 158 -9.36 1.97 -7.71
C GLN A 158 -8.04 1.86 -6.95
N TRP A 159 -7.93 0.81 -6.14
CA TRP A 159 -6.71 0.54 -5.37
C TRP A 159 -5.67 -0.15 -6.24
N VAL A 160 -4.43 0.32 -6.15
CA VAL A 160 -3.29 -0.19 -6.90
C VAL A 160 -2.19 -0.57 -5.92
N THR A 161 -1.74 -1.82 -5.95
CA THR A 161 -0.83 -2.33 -4.92
C THR A 161 0.19 -3.29 -5.51
N PHE A 162 1.18 -3.70 -4.71
CA PHE A 162 2.17 -4.69 -5.12
C PHE A 162 2.37 -5.75 -4.03
N HIS A 163 1.92 -6.98 -4.27
CA HIS A 163 2.09 -8.10 -3.33
C HIS A 163 1.47 -7.83 -1.96
N SER A 164 0.19 -7.45 -1.98
CA SER A 164 -0.39 -6.56 -0.97
C SER A 164 -1.20 -7.20 0.15
N THR A 165 -1.02 -8.49 0.37
CA THR A 165 -1.83 -9.24 1.34
C THR A 165 -1.63 -8.70 2.76
N TYR A 166 -0.41 -8.32 3.12
CA TYR A 166 -0.08 -7.69 4.41
C TYR A 166 -0.61 -6.26 4.50
N ASP A 167 -0.45 -5.47 3.44
CA ASP A 167 -0.90 -4.07 3.41
C ASP A 167 -2.40 -3.96 3.68
N PHE A 168 -3.19 -4.77 2.96
CA PHE A 168 -4.63 -4.83 3.18
C PHE A 168 -5.01 -5.43 4.53
N GLY A 169 -4.22 -6.38 5.03
CA GLY A 169 -4.38 -6.90 6.39
C GLY A 169 -4.30 -5.78 7.43
N TYR A 170 -3.25 -4.95 7.37
CA TYR A 170 -3.12 -3.81 8.27
C TYR A 170 -4.23 -2.78 8.11
N LEU A 171 -4.60 -2.43 6.87
CA LEU A 171 -5.71 -1.50 6.64
C LEU A 171 -7.04 -2.03 7.17
N LEU A 172 -7.36 -3.32 6.98
CA LEU A 172 -8.57 -3.91 7.55
C LEU A 172 -8.54 -3.91 9.08
N LYS A 173 -7.39 -4.25 9.69
CA LYS A 173 -7.22 -4.17 11.16
C LYS A 173 -7.47 -2.74 11.66
N LEU A 174 -6.94 -1.74 10.97
CA LEU A 174 -7.17 -0.32 11.28
C LEU A 174 -8.63 0.08 11.15
N LEU A 175 -9.29 -0.28 10.05
CA LEU A 175 -10.68 0.13 9.75
C LEU A 175 -11.72 -0.58 10.61
N THR A 176 -11.45 -1.83 11.00
CA THR A 176 -12.38 -2.64 11.79
C THR A 176 -12.13 -2.57 13.29
N CYS A 177 -10.93 -2.11 13.69
CA CYS A 177 -10.44 -2.13 15.07
C CYS A 177 -10.54 -3.52 15.71
N ARG A 178 -10.35 -4.57 14.91
CA ARG A 178 -10.47 -5.98 15.30
C ARG A 178 -9.35 -6.80 14.68
N ASP A 179 -9.11 -7.95 15.28
CA ASP A 179 -8.30 -9.01 14.66
C ASP A 179 -8.92 -9.43 13.32
N LEU A 180 -8.07 -9.86 12.39
CA LEU A 180 -8.49 -10.32 11.08
C LEU A 180 -9.40 -11.56 11.20
N PRO A 181 -10.30 -11.80 10.23
CA PRO A 181 -11.21 -12.93 10.27
C PRO A 181 -10.50 -14.28 10.42
N GLU A 182 -11.14 -15.25 11.10
CA GLU A 182 -10.55 -16.60 11.25
C GLU A 182 -10.39 -17.34 9.91
N MET A 183 -11.26 -17.06 8.95
CA MET A 183 -11.24 -17.70 7.63
C MET A 183 -10.97 -16.70 6.52
N GLN A 184 -10.20 -17.14 5.53
CA GLN A 184 -9.87 -16.37 4.33
C GLN A 184 -11.12 -15.86 3.58
N ALA A 185 -12.21 -16.62 3.58
CA ALA A 185 -13.47 -16.16 2.99
C ALA A 185 -13.98 -14.86 3.64
N GLY A 186 -13.96 -14.79 4.97
CA GLY A 186 -14.35 -13.59 5.71
C GLY A 186 -13.41 -12.41 5.46
N PHE A 187 -12.12 -12.68 5.25
CA PHE A 187 -11.16 -11.64 4.85
C PHE A 187 -11.54 -11.05 3.49
N PHE A 188 -11.80 -11.87 2.48
CA PHE A 188 -12.21 -11.39 1.16
C PHE A 188 -13.59 -10.72 1.16
N GLU A 189 -14.52 -11.13 2.02
CA GLU A 189 -15.79 -10.39 2.23
C GLU A 189 -15.53 -8.95 2.67
N LEU A 190 -14.59 -8.74 3.60
CA LEU A 190 -14.19 -7.40 4.03
C LEU A 190 -13.42 -6.65 2.95
N ILE A 191 -12.48 -7.30 2.25
CA ILE A 191 -11.75 -6.66 1.14
C ILE A 191 -12.72 -6.14 0.09
N ASN A 192 -13.65 -6.98 -0.38
CA ASN A 192 -14.60 -6.59 -1.41
C ASN A 192 -15.57 -5.49 -0.96
N MET A 193 -15.82 -5.39 0.35
CA MET A 193 -16.65 -4.32 0.92
C MET A 193 -15.88 -2.99 0.99
N TYR A 194 -14.71 -2.98 1.63
CA TYR A 194 -13.94 -1.77 1.88
C TYR A 194 -13.17 -1.26 0.66
N PHE A 195 -12.74 -2.18 -0.21
CA PHE A 195 -11.89 -1.93 -1.38
C PHE A 195 -12.48 -2.63 -2.62
N PRO A 196 -13.56 -2.09 -3.22
CA PRO A 196 -14.33 -2.80 -4.24
C PRO A 196 -13.54 -3.11 -5.52
N VAL A 197 -12.54 -2.28 -5.85
CA VAL A 197 -11.68 -2.47 -7.02
C VAL A 197 -10.22 -2.42 -6.58
N VAL A 198 -9.52 -3.54 -6.75
CA VAL A 198 -8.11 -3.71 -6.37
C VAL A 198 -7.32 -4.31 -7.52
N TYR A 199 -6.17 -3.72 -7.84
CA TYR A 199 -5.19 -4.23 -8.78
C TYR A 199 -3.90 -4.56 -8.04
N ASP A 200 -3.60 -5.84 -7.86
CA ASP A 200 -2.29 -6.27 -7.37
C ASP A 200 -1.34 -6.47 -8.56
N ILE A 201 -0.39 -5.56 -8.72
CA ILE A 201 0.61 -5.57 -9.79
C ILE A 201 1.36 -6.89 -9.81
N LYS A 202 1.67 -7.48 -8.64
CA LYS A 202 2.40 -8.75 -8.55
C LYS A 202 1.60 -9.89 -9.17
N HIS A 203 0.28 -9.87 -9.02
CA HIS A 203 -0.60 -10.80 -9.72
C HIS A 203 -0.63 -10.53 -11.23
N MET A 204 -0.81 -9.27 -11.63
CA MET A 204 -0.89 -8.87 -13.04
C MET A 204 0.39 -9.22 -13.83
N MET A 205 1.57 -9.08 -13.21
CA MET A 205 2.86 -9.46 -13.81
C MET A 205 2.90 -10.91 -14.30
N ARG A 206 2.12 -11.83 -13.73
CA ARG A 206 2.07 -13.25 -14.17
C ARG A 206 1.55 -13.41 -15.60
N PHE A 207 0.85 -12.40 -16.12
CA PHE A 207 0.27 -12.39 -17.45
C PHE A 207 1.10 -11.55 -18.44
N CYS A 208 2.25 -11.04 -18.01
CA CYS A 208 3.15 -10.22 -18.81
C CYS A 208 4.48 -10.96 -19.02
N ASN A 209 4.86 -11.18 -20.29
CA ASN A 209 6.13 -11.83 -20.60
C ASN A 209 7.31 -10.94 -20.19
N GLY A 210 8.26 -11.51 -19.44
CA GLY A 210 9.51 -10.85 -19.05
C GLY A 210 9.48 -10.11 -17.72
N LEU A 211 8.30 -9.92 -17.10
CA LEU A 211 8.19 -9.22 -15.81
C LEU A 211 8.36 -10.20 -14.63
N HIS A 212 9.28 -9.88 -13.72
CA HIS A 212 9.60 -10.70 -12.54
C HIS A 212 10.31 -9.86 -11.45
N GLY A 213 10.51 -10.46 -10.27
CA GLY A 213 11.19 -9.80 -9.15
C GLY A 213 10.28 -8.93 -8.27
N GLY A 214 10.88 -8.16 -7.35
CA GLY A 214 10.17 -7.21 -6.48
C GLY A 214 9.89 -5.87 -7.18
N LEU A 215 9.25 -4.93 -6.48
CA LEU A 215 8.82 -3.65 -7.02
C LEU A 215 9.98 -2.85 -7.66
N ASN A 216 11.13 -2.79 -6.99
CA ASN A 216 12.33 -2.14 -7.56
C ASN A 216 12.77 -2.77 -8.89
N LYS A 217 12.75 -4.11 -8.98
CA LYS A 217 13.14 -4.80 -10.20
C LYS A 217 12.14 -4.56 -11.32
N LEU A 218 10.85 -4.54 -11.00
CA LEU A 218 9.81 -4.18 -11.95
C LEU A 218 10.01 -2.76 -12.48
N ALA A 219 10.26 -1.80 -11.59
CA ALA A 219 10.49 -0.41 -11.98
C ALA A 219 11.71 -0.26 -12.91
N GLU A 220 12.81 -0.98 -12.64
CA GLU A 220 13.95 -1.03 -13.57
C GLU A 220 13.56 -1.54 -14.96
N ILE A 221 12.78 -2.62 -15.03
CA ILE A 221 12.36 -3.23 -16.31
C ILE A 221 11.40 -2.30 -17.07
N LEU A 222 10.52 -1.59 -16.37
CA LEU A 222 9.57 -0.64 -16.95
C LEU A 222 10.16 0.77 -17.16
N GLU A 223 11.44 0.95 -16.87
CA GLU A 223 12.15 2.24 -16.96
C GLU A 223 11.45 3.37 -16.17
N VAL A 224 10.91 3.02 -15.00
CA VAL A 224 10.24 3.96 -14.08
C VAL A 224 11.24 4.47 -13.04
N LYS A 225 11.35 5.81 -12.94
CA LYS A 225 12.20 6.47 -11.96
C LYS A 225 11.54 6.48 -10.57
N ARG A 226 12.31 6.15 -9.53
CA ARG A 226 11.92 6.30 -8.12
C ARG A 226 12.13 7.74 -7.66
N TYR A 227 11.19 8.24 -6.85
CA TYR A 227 11.29 9.50 -6.13
C TYR A 227 11.13 9.24 -4.64
N GLY A 228 11.99 9.85 -3.82
CA GLY A 228 12.07 9.55 -2.39
C GLY A 228 12.93 8.33 -2.05
N VAL A 229 12.92 7.95 -0.77
CA VAL A 229 13.77 6.89 -0.23
C VAL A 229 13.10 5.53 -0.40
N CYS A 230 13.82 4.56 -0.95
CA CYS A 230 13.35 3.17 -1.05
C CYS A 230 13.07 2.59 0.33
N HIS A 231 12.05 1.73 0.46
CA HIS A 231 11.61 1.17 1.75
C HIS A 231 11.11 2.26 2.73
N GLN A 232 10.45 3.27 2.15
CA GLN A 232 9.51 4.10 2.86
C GLN A 232 8.21 4.12 2.07
N ALA A 233 7.10 3.94 2.77
CA ALA A 233 5.82 3.66 2.15
C ALA A 233 5.38 4.75 1.16
N GLY A 234 5.69 6.03 1.41
CA GLY A 234 5.38 7.12 0.49
C GLY A 234 6.06 6.94 -0.87
N SER A 235 7.37 6.70 -0.88
CA SER A 235 8.15 6.46 -2.11
C SER A 235 7.70 5.19 -2.83
N ASP A 236 7.45 4.11 -2.07
CA ASP A 236 7.07 2.81 -2.62
C ASP A 236 5.64 2.85 -3.21
N SER A 237 4.71 3.57 -2.59
CA SER A 237 3.37 3.79 -3.14
C SER A 237 3.40 4.60 -4.46
N LEU A 238 4.30 5.59 -4.57
CA LEU A 238 4.46 6.37 -5.80
C LEU A 238 5.08 5.54 -6.93
N LEU A 239 6.08 4.70 -6.58
CA LEU A 239 6.68 3.78 -7.53
C LEU A 239 5.66 2.74 -8.01
N THR A 240 4.79 2.28 -7.10
CA THR A 240 3.66 1.39 -7.40
C THR A 240 2.68 2.03 -8.38
N SER A 241 2.26 3.28 -8.15
CA SER A 241 1.40 4.03 -9.08
C SER A 241 2.02 4.14 -10.48
N SER A 242 3.28 4.60 -10.53
CA SER A 242 4.00 4.81 -11.79
C SER A 242 4.22 3.51 -12.56
N ALA A 243 4.57 2.43 -11.86
CA ALA A 243 4.72 1.10 -12.45
C ALA A 243 3.39 0.56 -12.99
N PHE A 244 2.28 0.76 -12.27
CA PHE A 244 0.96 0.35 -12.75
C PHE A 244 0.55 1.07 -14.03
N LYS A 245 0.79 2.40 -14.11
CA LYS A 245 0.48 3.15 -15.34
C LYS A 245 1.23 2.60 -16.54
N LYS A 246 2.54 2.39 -16.41
CA LYS A 246 3.37 1.78 -17.46
C LYS A 246 2.92 0.38 -17.83
N LEU A 247 2.63 -0.44 -16.82
CA LEU A 247 2.12 -1.79 -17.01
C LEU A 247 0.81 -1.80 -17.81
N LYS A 248 -0.13 -0.90 -17.46
CA LYS A 248 -1.43 -0.78 -18.12
C LYS A 248 -1.29 -0.37 -19.58
N ASP A 249 -0.42 0.59 -19.87
CA ASP A 249 -0.16 1.10 -21.21
C ASP A 249 0.54 0.06 -22.09
N ASP A 250 1.59 -0.58 -21.59
CA ASP A 250 2.45 -1.42 -22.41
C ASP A 250 1.91 -2.84 -22.61
N TYR A 251 1.15 -3.37 -21.64
CA TYR A 251 0.74 -4.78 -21.63
C TYR A 251 -0.77 -5.01 -21.71
N PHE A 252 -1.61 -4.10 -21.20
CA PHE A 252 -3.01 -4.41 -20.97
C PHE A 252 -4.01 -3.67 -21.87
N ASN A 253 -3.62 -2.60 -22.60
CA ASN A 253 -4.42 -1.95 -23.66
C ASN A 253 -5.94 -1.86 -23.38
N SER A 254 -6.35 -1.49 -22.14
CA SER A 254 -7.76 -1.39 -21.66
C SER A 254 -8.45 -2.72 -21.27
N SER A 255 -7.69 -3.73 -20.85
CA SER A 255 -8.22 -5.01 -20.33
C SER A 255 -7.73 -5.35 -18.92
N ALA A 256 -7.14 -4.37 -18.23
CA ALA A 256 -6.61 -4.53 -16.88
C ALA A 256 -7.70 -4.92 -15.87
N GLU A 257 -8.93 -4.46 -16.10
CA GLU A 257 -10.13 -4.70 -15.28
C GLU A 257 -10.41 -6.20 -15.08
N LYS A 258 -9.99 -7.05 -16.02
CA LYS A 258 -10.15 -8.53 -15.92
C LYS A 258 -9.30 -9.17 -14.82
N TYR A 259 -8.29 -8.45 -14.34
CA TYR A 259 -7.35 -8.91 -13.32
C TYR A 259 -7.62 -8.26 -11.95
N ALA A 260 -8.68 -7.44 -11.85
CA ALA A 260 -9.07 -6.81 -10.60
C ALA A 260 -9.61 -7.83 -9.59
N GLY A 261 -9.45 -7.53 -8.30
CA GLY A 261 -10.00 -8.30 -7.18
C GLY A 261 -9.17 -9.53 -6.78
N VAL A 262 -7.98 -9.72 -7.33
CA VAL A 262 -7.08 -10.84 -6.98
C VAL A 262 -5.84 -10.31 -6.26
N LEU A 263 -5.61 -10.82 -5.04
CA LEU A 263 -4.41 -10.53 -4.25
C LEU A 263 -3.38 -11.64 -4.45
N TYR A 264 -2.12 -11.27 -4.72
CA TYR A 264 -1.09 -12.28 -4.97
C TYR A 264 -0.85 -13.14 -3.72
N GLY A 265 -0.88 -14.47 -3.87
CA GLY A 265 -0.58 -15.42 -2.78
C GLY A 265 -1.77 -15.81 -1.92
N LEU A 266 -2.95 -15.20 -2.13
CA LEU A 266 -4.22 -15.58 -1.52
C LEU A 266 -5.30 -15.86 -2.59
N GLY A 267 -6.40 -16.45 -2.16
CA GLY A 267 -7.53 -16.85 -2.99
C GLY A 267 -7.34 -18.21 -3.65
N LEU A 268 -8.44 -18.76 -4.16
CA LEU A 268 -8.38 -19.85 -5.12
C LEU A 268 -7.95 -19.23 -6.46
N GLU A 269 -6.89 -19.75 -7.08
CA GLU A 269 -6.49 -19.39 -8.46
C GLU A 269 -7.49 -19.91 -9.50
N ASN A 270 -8.79 -19.81 -9.22
CA ASN A 270 -9.83 -19.99 -10.20
C ASN A 270 -10.13 -18.58 -10.72
N GLY A 271 -9.36 -18.17 -11.74
CA GLY A 271 -9.77 -17.06 -12.59
C GLY A 271 -11.20 -17.29 -13.09
N PRO A 272 -11.90 -16.25 -13.57
CA PRO A 272 -13.26 -16.42 -14.08
C PRO A 272 -13.24 -17.54 -15.12
N GLU A 273 -13.96 -18.62 -14.86
CA GLU A 273 -14.30 -19.61 -15.89
C GLU A 273 -14.97 -18.82 -17.00
N THR A 274 -14.25 -18.65 -18.09
CA THR A 274 -14.80 -18.14 -19.34
C THR A 274 -15.83 -19.17 -19.80
N LYS A 275 -17.10 -18.88 -19.53
CA LYS A 275 -18.21 -19.39 -20.33
C LYS A 275 -18.47 -18.46 -21.49
#